data_AF-A0A6A5UQ63-F1
#
_entry.id   AF-A0A6A5UQ63-F1
#
_cell.length_a   1.000
_cell.length_b   1.000
_cell.length_c   1.000
_cell.angle_alpha   90.00
_cell.angle_beta   90.00
_cell.angle_gamma   90.00
#
_symmetry.space_group_name_H-M   'P 1'
#
loop_
_entity.id
_entity.type
_entity.pdbx_description
1 polymer ?
#
loop_
_entity_poly.entity_id
_entity_poly.type
_entity_poly.pdbx_seq_one_letter_code
_entity_poly.pdbx_strand_id
1 'polypeptide(L)' 'VVKVKEITLAENHPNRLASQNGLAIAYRANGQVKEAVELLEHVVQVIQEVYNPDHPSRLVSESVLRSW' A
#
# COMPACT_ATOMS: atom_id res chain seq x y z
N VAL A 1 11.84 30.20 -5.30
CA VAL A 1 11.70 29.00 -4.44
C VAL A 1 10.37 28.36 -4.78
N VAL A 2 10.38 27.26 -5.53
CA VAL A 2 9.16 26.51 -5.88
C VAL A 2 8.66 25.89 -4.57
N LYS A 3 7.49 26.34 -4.09
CA LYS A 3 6.80 25.69 -2.98
C LYS A 3 6.42 24.30 -3.45
N VAL A 4 7.17 23.28 -3.04
CA VAL A 4 6.72 21.90 -3.11
C VAL A 4 5.47 21.85 -2.25
N LYS A 5 4.31 21.89 -2.91
CA LYS A 5 3.04 21.66 -2.24
C LYS A 5 3.07 20.19 -1.87
N GLU A 6 3.40 19.92 -0.62
CA GLU A 6 3.35 18.59 -0.02
C GLU A 6 1.87 18.17 -0.03
N ILE A 7 1.41 17.63 -1.15
CA ILE A 7 0.07 17.09 -1.27
C ILE A 7 0.13 15.75 -0.58
N THR A 8 -0.11 15.75 0.73
CA THR A 8 -0.35 14.52 1.48
C THR A 8 -1.60 13.89 0.91
N LEU A 9 -1.41 12.92 0.00
CA LEU A 9 -2.51 12.15 -0.55
C LEU A 9 -3.21 11.42 0.60
N ALA A 10 -4.55 11.44 0.62
CA ALA A 10 -5.35 10.70 1.58
C ALA A 10 -4.91 9.22 1.60
N GLU A 11 -5.06 8.54 2.73
CA GLU A 11 -4.58 7.16 2.91
C GLU A 11 -5.14 6.19 1.87
N ASN A 12 -6.38 6.42 1.45
CA ASN A 12 -7.09 5.64 0.46
C ASN A 12 -6.82 6.04 -1.00
N HIS A 13 -5.94 7.02 -1.22
CA HIS A 13 -5.67 7.53 -2.55
C HIS A 13 -4.89 6.48 -3.37
N PRO A 14 -5.33 6.12 -4.60
CA PRO A 14 -4.72 5.05 -5.39
C PRO A 14 -3.21 5.18 -5.58
N ASN A 15 -2.71 6.39 -5.84
CA ASN A 15 -1.27 6.64 -6.00
C ASN A 15 -0.47 6.40 -4.70
N ARG A 16 -1.07 6.66 -3.52
CA ARG A 16 -0.43 6.40 -2.23
C ARG A 16 -0.37 4.91 -1.97
N LEU A 17 -1.47 4.20 -2.18
CA LEU A 17 -1.54 2.74 -2.07
C LEU A 17 -0.54 2.04 -3.01
N ALA A 18 -0.42 2.51 -4.25
CA ALA A 18 0.56 1.98 -5.21
C ALA A 18 2.02 2.17 -4.72
N SER A 19 2.30 3.34 -4.14
CA SER A 19 3.63 3.65 -3.58
C SER A 19 3.95 2.79 -2.35
N GLN A 20 2.98 2.58 -1.46
CA GLN A 20 3.12 1.70 -0.29
C GLN A 20 3.35 0.24 -0.70
N ASN A 21 2.68 -0.23 -1.75
CA ASN A 21 2.87 -1.58 -2.28
C ASN A 21 4.29 -1.75 -2.86
N GLY A 22 4.80 -0.74 -3.59
CA GLY A 22 6.18 -0.70 -4.05
C GLY A 22 7.21 -0.71 -2.92
N LEU A 23 6.93 0.01 -1.83
CA LEU A 23 7.78 0.03 -0.64
C LEU A 23 7.80 -1.32 0.08
N ALA A 24 6.66 -2.00 0.19
CA ALA A 24 6.60 -3.35 0.75
C ALA A 24 7.44 -4.35 -0.06
N ILE A 25 7.40 -4.27 -1.39
CA ILE A 25 8.25 -5.10 -2.26
C ILE A 25 9.73 -4.81 -2.03
N ALA A 26 10.11 -3.54 -1.89
CA ALA A 26 11.49 -3.16 -1.60
C ALA A 26 11.95 -3.68 -0.23
N TYR A 27 11.12 -3.58 0.81
CA TYR A 27 11.40 -4.15 2.12
C TYR A 27 11.57 -5.67 2.06
N ARG A 28 10.76 -6.40 1.27
CA ARG A 28 11.00 -7.84 1.02
C ARG A 28 12.40 -8.10 0.49
N ALA A 29 12.77 -7.38 -0.57
CA ALA A 29 14.02 -7.58 -1.27
C ALA A 29 15.22 -7.28 -0.35
N ASN A 30 15.03 -6.37 0.61
CA ASN A 30 16.01 -6.02 1.63
C ASN A 30 15.98 -6.95 2.87
N GLY A 31 15.15 -8.00 2.88
CA GLY A 31 15.02 -8.92 4.01
C GLY A 31 14.21 -8.39 5.21
N GLN A 32 13.64 -7.19 5.09
CA GLN A 32 12.78 -6.55 6.09
C GLN A 32 11.35 -7.04 5.96
N VAL A 33 11.17 -8.36 6.12
CA VAL A 33 9.89 -9.02 5.86
C VAL A 33 8.80 -8.54 6.82
N LYS A 34 9.14 -8.29 8.09
CA LYS A 34 8.16 -7.86 9.10
C LYS A 34 7.58 -6.49 8.75
N GLU A 35 8.43 -5.53 8.42
CA GLU A 35 8.03 -4.17 8.05
C GLU A 35 7.23 -4.15 6.74
N ALA A 36 7.53 -5.06 5.81
CA ALA A 36 6.75 -5.22 4.61
C ALA A 36 5.35 -5.76 4.88
N VAL A 37 5.23 -6.75 5.78
CA VAL A 37 3.94 -7.34 6.18
C VAL A 37 3.09 -6.30 6.90
N GLU A 38 3.64 -5.60 7.89
CA GLU A 38 2.90 -4.55 8.63
C GLU A 38 2.39 -3.45 7.67
N LEU A 39 3.20 -3.06 6.68
CA LEU A 39 2.81 -2.08 5.67
C LEU A 39 1.67 -2.59 4.77
N LEU A 40 1.73 -3.86 4.35
CA LEU A 40 0.68 -4.48 3.53
C LEU A 40 -0.62 -4.67 4.32
N GLU A 41 -0.55 -5.06 5.59
CA GLU A 41 -1.73 -5.18 6.46
C GLU A 41 -2.45 -3.84 6.59
N HIS A 42 -1.69 -2.76 6.82
CA HIS A 42 -2.25 -1.41 6.86
C HIS A 42 -2.90 -1.00 5.54
N VAL A 43 -2.26 -1.28 4.39
CA VAL A 43 -2.83 -1.02 3.06
C VAL A 43 -4.13 -1.79 2.86
N VAL A 44 -4.19 -3.06 3.26
CA VAL A 44 -5.40 -3.89 3.15
C VAL A 44 -6.52 -3.33 4.03
N GLN A 45 -6.22 -2.91 5.26
CA GLN A 45 -7.22 -2.33 6.17
C GLN A 45 -7.81 -1.04 5.60
N VAL A 46 -6.97 -0.12 5.11
CA VAL A 46 -7.43 1.14 4.48
C VAL A 46 -8.30 0.87 3.25
N ILE A 47 -7.94 -0.14 2.45
CA ILE A 47 -8.75 -0.53 1.30
C ILE A 47 -10.08 -1.16 1.73
N GLN A 48 -10.10 -1.97 2.80
CA GLN A 48 -11.33 -2.57 3.35
C GLN A 48 -12.31 -1.53 3.89
N GLU A 49 -11.82 -0.46 4.52
CA GLU A 49 -12.67 0.60 5.08
C GLU A 49 -13.29 1.51 4.01
N VAL A 50 -12.64 1.64 2.84
CA VAL A 50 -13.01 2.63 1.82
C VAL A 50 -13.63 2.02 0.56
N TYR A 51 -13.16 0.85 0.12
CA TYR A 51 -13.52 0.28 -1.17
C TYR A 51 -14.39 -0.98 -1.03
N ASN A 52 -15.40 -1.07 -1.89
CA ASN A 52 -16.21 -2.29 -2.05
C ASN A 52 -15.29 -3.50 -2.37
N PRO A 53 -15.66 -4.73 -1.96
CA PRO A 53 -14.81 -5.91 -2.08
C PRO A 53 -14.31 -6.24 -3.49
N ASP A 54 -15.00 -5.77 -4.53
CA ASP A 54 -14.61 -5.98 -5.94
C ASP A 54 -13.57 -4.98 -6.48
N HIS A 55 -13.02 -4.09 -5.66
CA HIS A 55 -12.11 -3.06 -6.14
C HIS A 55 -10.74 -3.61 -6.56
N PRO A 56 -10.21 -3.30 -7.76
CA PRO A 56 -8.98 -3.90 -8.30
C PRO A 56 -7.75 -3.75 -7.40
N SER A 57 -7.59 -2.61 -6.73
CA SER A 57 -6.46 -2.38 -5.82
C SER A 57 -6.47 -3.32 -4.59
N ARG A 58 -7.65 -3.76 -4.15
CA ARG A 58 -7.80 -4.73 -3.06
C ARG A 58 -7.26 -6.10 -3.47
N LEU A 59 -7.65 -6.57 -4.65
CA LEU A 59 -7.25 -7.86 -5.19
C LEU A 59 -5.73 -7.94 -5.35
N VAL A 60 -5.09 -6.86 -5.80
CA VAL A 60 -3.63 -6.79 -5.92
C VAL A 60 -2.97 -6.91 -4.53
N SER A 61 -3.38 -6.11 -3.55
CA SER A 61 -2.79 -6.16 -2.20
C SER A 61 -2.99 -7.52 -1.51
N GLU A 62 -4.18 -8.11 -1.60
CA GLU A 62 -4.45 -9.46 -1.05
C GLU A 62 -3.65 -10.54 -1.76
N SER A 63 -3.50 -10.46 -3.10
CA SER A 63 -2.70 -11.41 -3.87
C SER A 63 -1.21 -11.33 -3.51
N VAL A 64 -0.71 -10.11 -3.27
CA VAL A 64 0.66 -9.90 -2.80
C VAL A 64 0.80 -10.51 -1.42
N LEU A 65 -0.05 -10.21 -0.43
CA LEU A 65 0.06 -10.78 0.91
C LEU A 65 0.01 -12.33 0.94
N ARG A 66 -0.84 -12.96 0.11
CA ARG A 66 -0.93 -14.42 0.01
C ARG A 66 0.28 -15.10 -0.62
N SER A 67 1.15 -14.34 -1.28
CA SER A 67 2.34 -14.87 -1.98
C SER A 67 3.61 -14.91 -1.11
N TRP A 68 3.48 -14.60 0.19
CA TRP A 68 4.58 -14.49 1.15
C TRP A 68 4.48 -15.57 2.22
#